data_AF-A0A7C4REU7-F1
#
_entry.id   AF-A0A7C4REU7-F1
#
_cell.length_a   1.000
_cell.length_b   1.000
_cell.length_c   1.000
_cell.angle_alpha   90.00
_cell.angle_beta   90.00
_cell.angle_gamma   90.00
#
_symmetry.space_group_name_H-M   'P 1'
#
loop_
_entity.id
_entity.type
_entity.pdbx_description
1 polymer ?
#
loop_
_entity_poly.entity_id
_entity_poly.type
_entity_poly.pdbx_seq_one_letter_code
_entity_poly.pdbx_strand_id
1 'polypeptide(L)' 'HGALYPLLKKLEEKGLITSQKQQQGKRTRKIYTTTQKGKTYIQTYYNIIVEQMQDKA' A
#
# COMPACT_ATOMS: atom_id res chain seq x y z
N HIS A 1 -9.35 -17.50 7.03
CA HIS A 1 -8.59 -16.25 7.28
C HIS A 1 -8.44 -15.49 5.97
N GLY A 2 -8.95 -14.25 5.87
CA GLY A 2 -8.92 -13.48 4.61
C GLY A 2 -7.49 -13.03 4.28
N ALA A 3 -7.07 -13.21 3.02
CA ALA A 3 -5.72 -12.89 2.54
C ALA A 3 -5.34 -11.39 2.67
N LEU A 4 -6.33 -10.52 2.81
CA LEU A 4 -6.15 -9.07 2.90
C LEU A 4 -5.42 -8.63 4.17
N TYR A 5 -5.76 -9.17 5.35
CA TYR A 5 -5.15 -8.74 6.60
C TYR A 5 -3.66 -9.09 6.70
N PRO A 6 -3.22 -10.32 6.33
CA PRO A 6 -1.80 -10.62 6.20
C PRO A 6 -1.07 -9.72 5.21
N LEU A 7 -1.71 -9.37 4.08
CA LEU A 7 -1.11 -8.47 3.09
C LEU A 7 -0.90 -7.06 3.66
N LEU A 8 -1.92 -6.48 4.31
CA LEU A 8 -1.81 -5.16 4.94
C LEU A 8 -0.72 -5.13 6.01
N LYS A 9 -0.60 -6.19 6.82
CA LYS A 9 0.49 -6.32 7.80
C LYS A 9 1.86 -6.33 7.13
N LYS A 10 2.04 -7.11 6.05
CA LYS A 10 3.32 -7.14 5.30
C LYS A 10 3.66 -5.80 4.66
N LEU A 11 2.67 -5.07 4.15
CA LEU A 11 2.89 -3.74 3.56
C LEU A 11 3.29 -2.71 4.64
N GLU A 12 2.70 -2.84 5.83
CA GLU A 12 3.04 -2.04 7.01
C GLU A 12 4.47 -2.34 7.50
N GLU A 13 4.84 -3.63 7.61
CA GLU A 13 6.20 -4.07 7.96
C GLU A 13 7.26 -3.58 6.96
N LYS A 14 6.91 -3.50 5.67
CA LYS A 14 7.79 -2.95 4.62
C LYS A 14 7.88 -1.42 4.64
N GLY A 15 7.08 -0.74 5.46
CA GLY A 15 7.00 0.72 5.56
C GLY A 15 6.34 1.39 4.35
N LEU A 16 5.57 0.65 3.55
CA LEU A 16 4.88 1.18 2.36
C LEU A 16 3.54 1.82 2.74
N ILE A 17 2.92 1.34 3.80
CA ILE A 17 1.71 1.92 4.40
C ILE A 17 1.92 2.08 5.91
N THR A 18 1.21 3.03 6.51
CA THR A 18 1.06 3.15 7.96
C THR A 18 -0.38 2.97 8.34
N SER A 19 -0.63 2.67 9.61
CA SER A 19 -1.99 2.60 10.13
C SER A 19 -2.19 3.48 11.34
N GLN A 20 -3.42 3.97 11.49
CA GLN A 20 -3.86 4.72 12.65
C GLN A 20 -5.20 4.17 13.13
N LYS A 21 -5.34 4.02 14.44
CA LYS A 21 -6.62 3.70 15.06
C LYS A 21 -7.41 4.98 15.20
N GLN A 22 -8.57 5.03 14.58
CA GLN A 22 -9.48 6.16 14.69
C GLN A 22 -10.78 5.67 15.32
N GLN A 23 -11.21 6.36 16.37
CA GLN A 23 -12.51 6.11 16.98
C GLN A 23 -13.57 6.86 16.18
N GLN A 24 -14.50 6.12 15.58
CA GLN A 24 -15.63 6.70 14.86
C GLN A 24 -16.91 6.21 15.54
N GLY A 25 -17.44 7.06 16.43
CA GLY A 25 -18.55 6.70 17.32
C GLY A 25 -18.18 5.55 18.26
N LYS A 26 -18.97 4.48 18.27
CA LYS A 26 -18.75 3.29 19.12
C LYS A 26 -17.75 2.27 18.55
N ARG A 27 -17.25 2.47 17.32
CA ARG A 27 -16.37 1.50 16.65
C ARG A 27 -14.99 2.09 16.41
N THR A 28 -13.96 1.34 16.81
CA THR A 28 -12.56 1.65 16.46
C THR A 28 -12.26 1.08 15.08
N ARG A 29 -11.81 1.94 14.17
CA ARG A 29 -11.39 1.55 12.81
C ARG A 29 -9.87 1.68 12.70
N LYS A 30 -9.25 0.76 11.98
CA LYS A 30 -7.84 0.85 11.57
C LYS A 30 -7.81 1.46 10.17
N ILE A 31 -7.41 2.71 10.07
CA ILE A 31 -7.26 3.43 8.80
C ILE A 31 -5.83 3.27 8.32
N TYR A 32 -5.66 2.94 7.04
CA TYR A 32 -4.35 2.77 6.42
C TYR A 32 -4.07 3.91 5.46
N THR A 33 -2.84 4.42 5.48
CA THR A 33 -2.38 5.53 4.64
C THR A 33 -1.08 5.15 3.97
N THR A 34 -0.94 5.45 2.68
CA THR A 34 0.29 5.21 1.94
C THR A 34 1.39 6.18 2.38
N THR A 35 2.57 5.65 2.71
CA THR A 35 3.73 6.47 3.10
C THR A 35 4.38 7.13 1.87
N GLN A 36 5.30 8.06 2.09
CA GLN A 36 6.10 8.61 0.99
C GLN A 36 6.89 7.52 0.26
N LYS A 37 7.47 6.56 1.01
CA LYS A 37 8.14 5.38 0.45
C LYS A 37 7.18 4.55 -0.41
N GLY A 38 5.95 4.34 0.06
CA GLY A 38 4.90 3.64 -0.68
C GLY A 38 4.56 4.33 -2.00
N LYS A 39 4.43 5.66 -2.00
CA LYS A 39 4.17 6.44 -3.22
C LYS A 39 5.30 6.30 -4.23
N THR A 40 6.55 6.46 -3.79
CA THR A 40 7.72 6.28 -4.67
C THR A 40 7.78 4.87 -5.24
N TYR A 41 7.55 3.85 -4.42
CA TYR A 41 7.53 2.45 -4.87
C TYR A 41 6.49 2.22 -5.98
N ILE A 42 5.28 2.74 -5.80
CA ILE A 42 4.22 2.65 -6.80
C ILE A 42 4.63 3.36 -8.09
N GLN A 43 5.20 4.56 -8.00
CA GLN A 43 5.65 5.31 -9.18
C GLN A 43 6.73 4.55 -9.96
N THR A 44 7.74 4.02 -9.27
CA THR A 44 8.79 3.22 -9.90
C THR A 44 8.21 1.98 -10.58
N TYR A 45 7.29 1.29 -9.91
CA TYR A 45 6.63 0.12 -10.48
C TYR A 45 5.83 0.46 -11.74
N TYR A 46 5.10 1.57 -11.75
CA TYR A 46 4.39 2.06 -12.94
C TYR A 46 5.35 2.36 -14.09
N ASN A 47 6.48 3.02 -13.83
CA ASN A 47 7.47 3.33 -14.87
C ASN A 47 8.02 2.05 -15.51
N ILE A 48 8.38 1.05 -14.70
CA ILE A 48 8.87 -0.24 -15.19
C ILE A 48 7.82 -0.93 -16.07
N ILE A 49 6.54 -0.90 -15.68
CA ILE A 49 5.47 -1.49 -16.50
C ILE A 49 5.37 -0.76 -17.85
N VAL A 50 5.38 0.57 -17.84
CA VAL A 50 5.30 1.36 -19.07
C VAL A 50 6.48 1.07 -20.00
N GLU A 51 7.70 1.00 -19.47
CA GLU A 51 8.90 0.64 -20.22
C GLU A 51 8.75 -0.75 -20.87
N GLN A 52 8.30 -1.75 -20.10
CA GLN A 52 8.07 -3.11 -20.63
C GLN A 52 6.94 -3.20 -21.67
N MET A 53 5.99 -2.26 -21.66
CA MET A 53 4.93 -2.18 -22.65
C MET A 53 5.41 -1.50 -23.94
N GLN A 54 6.36 -0.57 -23.85
CA GLN A 54 6.94 0.15 -24.98
C GLN A 54 7.96 -0.72 -25.75
N ASP A 55 8.74 -1.54 -25.07
CA ASP A 55 9.69 -2.48 -25.69
C ASP A 55 9.02 -3.63 -26.48
N LYS A 56 7.69 -3.78 -26.37
CA LYS A 56 6.91 -4.80 -27.07
C LYS A 56 6.12 -4.26 -28.28
N ALA A 57 6.30 -2.98 -28.64
CA ALA A 57 5.61 -2.31 -29.73
C ALA A 57 6.49 -2.15 -30.98
#